data_AF-A0A2E9PZQ6-F1
#
_entry.id   AF-A0A2E9PZQ6-F1
#
_cell.length_a   1.000
_cell.length_b   1.000
_cell.length_c   1.000
_cell.angle_alpha   90.00
_cell.angle_beta   90.00
_cell.angle_gamma   90.00
#
_symmetry.space_group_name_H-M   'P 1'
#
loop_
_entity.id
_entity.type
_entity.pdbx_description
1 polymer ?
#
loop_
_entity_poly.entity_id
_entity_poly.type
_entity_poly.pdbx_seq_one_letter_code
_entity_poly.pdbx_strand_id
1 'polypeptide(L)'
;MIQQETRLKVADNSGAREVLCIKVLGGTRRRYASVGDVFTATVKDANPGAAVKKGEVVKCVVVRTAKESRRLDGSYIRFDENAAVLIDDQNQPRGTRIFGPVGRELREKKFMRIVSLAPEVI
;
A
#
# COMPACT_ATOMS: atom_id res chain seq x y z
N MET A 1 1.59 -9.44 6.96
CA MET A 1 0.14 -9.44 7.18
C MET A 1 -0.20 -8.11 7.80
N ILE A 2 -1.15 -7.39 7.21
CA ILE A 2 -1.57 -6.08 7.66
C ILE A 2 -2.96 -6.21 8.26
N GLN A 3 -3.21 -5.62 9.42
CA GLN A 3 -4.51 -5.61 10.07
C GLN A 3 -4.83 -4.22 10.63
N GLN A 4 -6.00 -4.05 11.22
CA GLN A 4 -6.33 -2.83 11.98
C GLN A 4 -5.23 -2.50 13.02
N GLU A 5 -4.95 -1.22 13.20
CA GLU A 5 -3.85 -0.67 14.01
C GLU A 5 -2.42 -0.97 13.52
N THR A 6 -2.25 -1.60 12.34
CA THR A 6 -0.90 -1.76 11.75
C THR A 6 -0.41 -0.45 11.15
N ARG A 7 0.83 -0.06 11.44
CA ARG A 7 1.51 1.07 10.78
C ARG A 7 2.26 0.61 9.53
N LEU A 8 2.20 1.42 8.49
CA LEU A 8 2.88 1.18 7.21
C LEU A 8 3.58 2.46 6.76
N LYS A 9 4.74 2.30 6.14
CA LYS A 9 5.40 3.40 5.44
C LYS A 9 4.67 3.69 4.13
N VAL A 10 4.67 4.95 3.73
CA VAL A 10 4.14 5.38 2.45
C VAL A 10 5.26 5.33 1.41
N ALA A 11 5.01 4.63 0.31
CA ALA A 11 5.96 4.38 -0.77
C ALA A 11 5.67 5.23 -2.02
N ASP A 12 5.21 6.47 -1.83
CA ASP A 12 4.98 7.41 -2.91
C ASP A 12 5.34 8.86 -2.50
N ASN A 13 5.29 9.78 -3.45
CA ASN A 13 5.50 11.21 -3.22
C ASN A 13 4.21 11.99 -2.92
N SER A 14 3.13 11.36 -2.45
CA SER A 14 1.87 12.04 -2.07
C SER A 14 2.06 13.03 -0.89
N GLY A 15 3.16 12.88 -0.17
CA GLY A 15 3.54 13.71 0.98
C GLY A 15 3.22 13.08 2.33
N ALA A 16 2.46 12.00 2.39
CA ALA A 16 2.38 11.17 3.59
C ALA A 16 3.67 10.34 3.77
N ARG A 17 4.09 10.11 5.01
CA ARG A 17 5.27 9.30 5.36
C ARG A 17 4.88 7.99 6.03
N GLU A 18 3.89 8.05 6.92
CA GLU A 18 3.40 6.89 7.66
C GLU A 18 1.88 6.94 7.77
N VAL A 19 1.24 5.78 7.62
CA VAL A 19 -0.20 5.60 7.79
C VAL A 19 -0.49 4.49 8.78
N LEU A 20 -1.64 4.59 9.46
CA LEU A 20 -2.18 3.57 10.35
C LEU A 20 -3.42 2.96 9.70
N CYS A 21 -3.44 1.64 9.52
CA CYS A 21 -4.59 0.92 9.00
C CYS A 21 -5.78 0.99 9.96
N ILE A 22 -6.91 1.51 9.49
CA ILE A 22 -8.18 1.56 10.22
C ILE A 22 -9.04 0.34 9.87
N LYS A 23 -9.12 0.00 8.58
CA LYS A 23 -10.00 -1.07 8.09
C LYS A 23 -9.52 -1.67 6.79
N VAL A 24 -9.42 -2.99 6.74
CA VAL A 24 -9.15 -3.73 5.50
C VAL A 24 -10.44 -3.84 4.68
N LEU A 25 -10.38 -3.53 3.38
CA LEU A 25 -11.55 -3.56 2.48
C LEU A 25 -11.64 -4.88 1.71
N GLY A 26 -12.80 -5.12 1.07
CA GLY A 26 -13.02 -6.27 0.19
C GLY A 26 -13.78 -7.45 0.79
N GLY A 27 -14.62 -7.23 1.81
CA GLY A 27 -15.59 -8.21 2.27
C GLY A 27 -15.92 -8.14 3.76
N THR A 28 -16.98 -8.85 4.15
CA THR A 28 -17.41 -9.00 5.54
C THR A 28 -16.41 -9.89 6.31
N ARG A 29 -16.08 -9.52 7.56
CA ARG A 29 -15.14 -10.24 8.45
C ARG A 29 -13.70 -10.39 7.93
N ARG A 30 -13.30 -9.64 6.91
CA ARG A 30 -11.91 -9.64 6.44
C ARG A 30 -10.99 -9.03 7.50
N ARG A 31 -10.00 -9.79 7.96
CA ARG A 31 -9.08 -9.39 9.05
C ARG A 31 -7.71 -8.93 8.56
N TYR A 32 -7.22 -9.52 7.48
CA TYR A 32 -5.85 -9.32 7.00
C TYR A 32 -5.81 -8.82 5.56
N ALA A 33 -4.84 -7.95 5.30
CA ALA A 33 -4.45 -7.48 4.00
C ALA A 33 -3.04 -7.99 3.65
N SER A 34 -2.86 -8.25 2.35
CA SER A 34 -1.65 -8.68 1.66
C SER A 34 -1.37 -7.76 0.48
N VAL A 35 -0.29 -7.98 -0.28
CA VAL A 35 0.04 -7.16 -1.45
C VAL A 35 -1.14 -7.09 -2.43
N GLY A 36 -1.49 -5.88 -2.85
CA GLY A 36 -2.62 -5.60 -3.75
C GLY A 36 -3.98 -5.47 -3.06
N ASP A 37 -4.05 -5.64 -1.73
CA ASP A 37 -5.28 -5.38 -0.99
C ASP A 37 -5.39 -3.90 -0.61
N VAL A 38 -6.61 -3.39 -0.68
CA VAL A 38 -6.95 -2.01 -0.32
C VAL A 38 -7.41 -1.93 1.14
N PHE A 39 -6.99 -0.88 1.82
CA PHE A 39 -7.40 -0.56 3.18
C PHE A 39 -7.62 0.94 3.35
N THR A 40 -8.48 1.30 4.31
CA THR A 40 -8.63 2.68 4.78
C THR A 40 -7.64 2.93 5.91
N ALA A 41 -7.00 4.09 5.90
CA ALA A 41 -5.95 4.45 6.83
C ALA A 41 -6.08 5.90 7.30
N THR A 42 -5.49 6.23 8.45
CA THR A 42 -5.25 7.62 8.87
C THR A 42 -3.77 7.94 8.74
N VAL A 43 -3.47 9.12 8.23
CA VAL A 43 -2.09 9.62 8.07
C VAL A 43 -1.53 9.97 9.45
N LYS A 44 -0.43 9.33 9.85
CA LYS A 44 0.23 9.56 11.14
C LYS A 44 1.39 10.54 11.05
N ASP A 45 2.07 10.56 9.91
CA ASP A 45 3.14 11.50 9.62
C ASP A 45 3.07 11.96 8.16
N ALA A 46 3.34 13.25 7.93
CA ALA A 46 3.27 13.89 6.62
C ALA A 46 4.30 15.02 6.50
N ASN A 47 4.78 15.25 5.28
CA ASN A 47 5.66 16.36 4.95
C ASN A 47 4.95 17.71 5.17
N PRO A 48 5.65 18.73 5.71
CA PRO A 48 5.14 20.10 5.73
C PRO A 48 4.78 20.57 4.32
N GLY A 49 3.64 21.24 4.17
CA GLY A 49 3.18 21.77 2.88
C GLY A 49 2.65 20.73 1.89
N ALA A 50 2.60 19.44 2.25
CA ALA A 50 1.98 18.41 1.42
C ALA A 50 0.46 18.62 1.30
N ALA A 51 -0.10 18.15 0.17
CA ALA A 51 -1.54 18.14 -0.04
C ALA A 51 -2.26 17.23 0.98
N VAL A 52 -1.60 16.12 1.36
CA VAL A 52 -2.10 15.18 2.36
C VAL A 52 -1.65 15.63 3.75
N LYS A 53 -2.61 15.77 4.69
CA LYS A 53 -2.35 16.28 6.04
C LYS A 53 -2.31 15.15 7.08
N LYS A 54 -1.57 15.36 8.17
CA LYS A 54 -1.62 14.48 9.34
C LYS A 54 -3.05 14.41 9.88
N GLY A 55 -3.52 13.21 10.18
CA GLY A 55 -4.89 12.92 10.63
C GLY A 55 -5.89 12.65 9.50
N GLU A 56 -5.58 13.03 8.25
CA GLU A 56 -6.44 12.78 7.09
C GLU A 56 -6.72 11.27 6.94
N VAL A 57 -7.97 10.93 6.63
CA VAL A 57 -8.36 9.56 6.32
C VAL A 57 -8.22 9.35 4.82
N VAL A 58 -7.43 8.34 4.44
CA VAL A 58 -7.05 8.05 3.05
C VAL A 58 -7.30 6.58 2.73
N LYS A 59 -7.39 6.27 1.42
CA LYS A 59 -7.33 4.89 0.93
C LYS A 59 -5.92 4.57 0.48
N CYS A 60 -5.48 3.34 0.76
CA CYS A 60 -4.17 2.87 0.41
C CYS A 60 -4.25 1.46 -0.17
N VAL A 61 -3.32 1.11 -1.05
CA VAL A 61 -3.06 -0.27 -1.48
C VAL A 61 -1.73 -0.74 -0.88
N VAL A 62 -1.70 -1.96 -0.37
CA VAL A 62 -0.46 -2.58 0.13
C VAL A 62 0.43 -2.95 -1.04
N VAL A 63 1.70 -2.52 -1.03
CA VAL A 63 2.66 -2.82 -2.11
C VAL A 63 3.82 -3.71 -1.65
N ARG A 64 4.13 -3.71 -0.36
CA ARG A 64 5.14 -4.59 0.27
C ARG A 64 4.65 -5.10 1.61
N THR A 65 4.98 -6.35 1.93
CA THR A 65 4.72 -6.95 3.24
C THR A 65 5.93 -7.67 3.80
N ALA A 66 6.18 -7.45 5.09
CA ALA A 66 7.24 -8.12 5.84
C ALA A 66 6.94 -9.60 6.14
N LYS A 67 5.67 -10.01 6.06
CA LYS A 67 5.28 -11.43 6.11
C LYS A 67 5.33 -12.00 4.71
N GLU A 68 5.83 -13.22 4.60
CA GLU A 68 5.87 -13.96 3.34
C GLU A 68 4.47 -14.28 2.80
N SER A 69 4.30 -14.20 1.48
CA SER A 69 3.13 -14.69 0.76
C SER A 69 3.53 -15.73 -0.27
N ARG A 70 2.77 -16.82 -0.34
CA ARG A 70 2.98 -17.91 -1.30
C ARG A 70 2.40 -17.55 -2.66
N ARG A 71 3.16 -17.80 -3.72
CA ARG A 71 2.77 -17.65 -5.12
C ARG A 71 2.25 -18.97 -5.69
N LEU A 72 1.55 -18.89 -6.81
CA LEU A 72 0.98 -20.06 -7.50
C LEU A 72 2.06 -21.05 -7.99
N ASP A 73 3.24 -20.54 -8.34
CA ASP A 73 4.42 -21.33 -8.70
C ASP A 73 5.10 -22.01 -7.49
N GLY A 74 4.57 -21.81 -6.28
CA GLY A 74 5.10 -22.38 -5.05
C GLY A 74 6.21 -21.55 -4.39
N SER A 75 6.72 -20.52 -5.06
CA SER A 75 7.69 -19.59 -4.47
C SER A 75 7.05 -18.72 -3.37
N TYR A 76 7.89 -18.16 -2.50
CA TYR A 76 7.46 -17.21 -1.47
C TYR A 76 8.12 -15.87 -1.71
N ILE A 77 7.36 -14.78 -1.58
CA ILE A 77 7.89 -13.42 -1.60
C ILE A 77 7.75 -12.79 -0.22
N ARG A 78 8.80 -12.09 0.21
CA ARG A 78 8.86 -11.31 1.43
C ARG A 78 9.68 -10.05 1.18
N PHE A 79 9.25 -8.94 1.77
CA PHE A 79 10.00 -7.69 1.78
C PHE A 79 10.53 -7.38 3.18
N ASP A 80 11.44 -6.43 3.31
CA ASP A 80 11.99 -6.04 4.61
C ASP A 80 10.99 -5.23 5.45
N GLU A 81 10.08 -4.52 4.78
CA GLU A 81 9.13 -3.60 5.43
C GLU A 81 7.71 -3.72 4.87
N ASN A 82 6.74 -3.28 5.68
CA ASN A 82 5.36 -3.07 5.24
C ASN A 82 5.23 -1.68 4.62
N ALA A 83 4.78 -1.61 3.37
CA ALA A 83 4.61 -0.35 2.68
C ALA A 83 3.31 -0.30 1.86
N ALA A 84 2.78 0.91 1.70
CA ALA A 84 1.56 1.17 0.96
C ALA A 84 1.68 2.43 0.09
N VAL A 85 0.81 2.52 -0.91
CA VAL A 85 0.68 3.67 -1.81
C VAL A 85 -0.71 4.26 -1.61
N LEU A 86 -0.81 5.59 -1.54
CA LEU A 86 -2.10 6.26 -1.42
C LEU A 86 -2.82 6.23 -2.76
N ILE A 87 -4.10 5.89 -2.73
CA ILE A 87 -4.94 5.80 -3.92
C ILE A 87 -6.20 6.66 -3.78
N ASP A 88 -6.75 7.05 -4.91
CA ASP A 88 -8.07 7.65 -5.00
C ASP A 88 -9.19 6.59 -5.09
N ASP A 89 -10.42 7.05 -5.25
CA ASP A 89 -11.60 6.17 -5.38
C ASP A 89 -11.63 5.38 -6.70
N GLN A 90 -10.82 5.77 -7.69
CA GLN A 90 -10.65 5.08 -8.97
C GLN A 90 -9.46 4.11 -8.95
N ASN A 91 -8.90 3.84 -7.76
CA ASN A 91 -7.70 3.01 -7.55
C ASN A 91 -6.45 3.53 -8.29
N GLN A 92 -6.39 4.83 -8.60
CA GLN A 92 -5.20 5.46 -9.16
C GLN A 92 -4.32 6.00 -8.03
N PRO A 93 -2.98 5.94 -8.18
CA PRO A 93 -2.08 6.53 -7.19
C PRO A 93 -2.29 8.04 -7.10
N ARG A 94 -2.35 8.56 -5.87
CA ARG A 94 -2.37 10.01 -5.61
C ARG A 94 -1.00 10.64 -5.88
N GLY A 95 0.08 9.89 -5.64
CA GLY A 95 1.43 10.29 -6.01
C GLY A 95 1.73 10.08 -7.50
N THR A 96 2.76 10.77 -7.98
CA THR A 96 3.28 10.65 -9.36
C THR A 96 4.54 9.80 -9.45
N ARG A 97 5.14 9.41 -8.32
CA ARG A 97 6.34 8.57 -8.24
C ARG A 97 6.22 7.54 -7.13
N ILE A 98 6.65 6.31 -7.39
CA ILE A 98 6.66 5.20 -6.43
C ILE A 98 8.10 4.94 -5.95
N PHE A 99 8.25 4.58 -4.68
CA PHE A 99 9.54 4.35 -4.04
C PHE A 99 9.76 2.86 -3.72
N GLY A 100 10.93 2.35 -4.12
CA GLY A 100 11.34 0.97 -3.89
C GLY A 100 10.58 -0.05 -4.74
N PRO A 101 10.91 -1.35 -4.60
CA PRO A 101 10.27 -2.41 -5.37
C PRO A 101 8.82 -2.62 -4.94
N VAL A 102 8.02 -3.18 -5.85
CA VAL A 102 6.63 -3.57 -5.60
C VAL A 102 6.39 -5.02 -6.01
N GLY A 103 5.44 -5.69 -5.35
CA GLY A 103 5.07 -7.07 -5.72
C GLY A 103 4.30 -7.16 -7.05
N ARG A 104 4.60 -8.18 -7.86
CA ARG A 104 3.94 -8.47 -9.14
C ARG A 104 2.43 -8.71 -9.02
N GLU A 105 1.96 -9.06 -7.82
CA GLU A 105 0.55 -9.27 -7.49
C GLU A 105 -0.30 -8.01 -7.78
N LEU A 106 0.31 -6.81 -7.79
CA LEU A 106 -0.34 -5.57 -8.19
C LEU A 106 -0.85 -5.59 -9.64
N ARG A 107 -0.19 -6.32 -10.55
CA ARG A 107 -0.63 -6.47 -11.95
C ARG A 107 -1.93 -7.27 -12.02
N GLU A 108 -2.02 -8.37 -11.28
CA GLU A 108 -3.22 -9.22 -11.21
C GLU A 108 -4.41 -8.45 -10.61
N LYS A 109 -4.13 -7.55 -9.66
CA LYS A 109 -5.12 -6.68 -9.02
C LYS A 109 -5.43 -5.39 -9.78
N LYS A 110 -4.93 -5.25 -11.03
CA LYS A 110 -5.19 -4.13 -11.95
C LYS A 110 -4.63 -2.76 -11.52
N PHE A 111 -3.61 -2.72 -10.67
CA PHE A 111 -2.91 -1.47 -10.29
C PHE A 111 -1.80 -1.11 -11.28
N MET A 112 -2.11 -1.12 -12.58
CA MET A 112 -1.11 -0.97 -13.66
C MET A 112 -0.30 0.32 -13.57
N ARG A 113 -0.92 1.44 -13.20
CA ARG A 113 -0.23 2.72 -13.07
C ARG A 113 0.84 2.71 -11.97
N ILE A 114 0.59 2.01 -10.87
CA ILE A 114 1.57 1.86 -9.78
C ILE A 114 2.75 0.99 -10.26
N VAL A 115 2.45 -0.12 -10.94
CA VAL A 115 3.47 -1.01 -11.52
C VAL A 115 4.36 -0.26 -12.52
N SER A 116 3.78 0.56 -13.39
CA SER A 116 4.53 1.34 -14.39
C SER A 116 5.41 2.44 -13.79
N LEU A 117 5.04 2.99 -12.62
CA LEU A 117 5.79 4.04 -11.94
C LEU A 117 6.84 3.51 -10.98
N ALA A 118 6.82 2.20 -10.68
CA ALA A 118 7.75 1.57 -9.75
C ALA A 118 9.13 1.35 -10.41
N PRO A 119 10.23 1.52 -9.67
CA PRO A 119 11.57 1.26 -10.18
C PRO A 119 11.82 -0.22 -10.48
N GLU A 120 11.17 -1.13 -9.75
CA GLU A 120 11.34 -2.57 -9.90
C GLU A 120 10.05 -3.31 -9.49
N VAL A 121 9.78 -4.44 -10.14
CA VAL A 121 8.63 -5.31 -9.88
C VAL A 121 9.14 -6.73 -9.63
N ILE A 122 8.80 -7.30 -8.47
CA ILE A 122 9.31 -8.59 -7.98
C ILE A 122 8.17 -9.60 -7.86
#